data_AF-A0A327WWI0-F1
#
_entry.id   AF-A0A327WWI0-F1
#
_cell.length_a   1.000
_cell.length_b   1.000
_cell.length_c   1.000
_cell.angle_alpha   90.00
_cell.angle_beta   90.00
_cell.angle_gamma   90.00
#
_symmetry.space_group_name_H-M   'P 1'
#
loop_
_entity.id
_entity.type
_entity.pdbx_description
1 polymer ?
#
loop_
_entity_poly.entity_id
_entity_poly.type
_entity_poly.pdbx_seq_one_letter_code
_entity_poly.pdbx_strand_id
1 'polypeptide(L)'
;MRLSLLFIVIWANVVSIIYLSWMPGLTVGTHGLLPVWLTRWASAESMMNAALFVFLGLFSGLWLDRTHQPTHRWVITWLGLVGVILLTETGQLVLLNRYFDWGHSLSAAFGTLGGMLCMGLGRWGLKKAGIRKVFDRSHKNTQRMRILIYGINYSPELTGIGKYTGEMGAWLAKHNQEVDVITAHPYYPEWAIHASHKNKGWHTEQVEGARVHRCPLYVPKKVTSLTRILHEFSFVASSLVYWFRVLFRKRYDAVICLSPPFHLGVIPVLYSKLFNVPLWCHIQDLQIDMAKDLGMIKNKRFLDIMFKVEAFILKNSTVVSTISEGMVRKVIQKNVLQSDCVLFPNWVDGESVKPLPRAKSLRSELGLKDSDKVILYAGSLGEKQGLEIIIEAARSFTSSPDVKFLIFGSGGGKDKLMALAQSYGLPNISFYPLQPYEKLSALLATADIHLVLQKKSASDLVLPSKLTGILAAGGCALVSAVPGTTLHDIVSKNNMGILIEPESVEALKRAINENIATDLTVYRMNARRYAEKNLDKENTLSTFLKQLVEVVGDPYTDSAVEERMVLADTDRRVNVGK
;
A
#
# COMPACT_ATOMS: atom_id res chain seq x y z
N MET A 1 20.05 13.16 -2.67
CA MET A 1 19.57 13.81 -3.91
C MET A 1 20.77 14.05 -4.81
N ARG A 2 20.77 13.56 -6.06
CA ARG A 2 21.86 13.87 -7.00
C ARG A 2 21.96 15.39 -7.15
N LEU A 3 23.16 15.97 -7.12
CA LEU A 3 23.38 17.42 -7.20
C LEU A 3 22.61 18.06 -8.38
N SER A 4 22.50 17.35 -9.49
CA SER A 4 21.78 17.77 -10.69
C SER A 4 20.29 18.00 -10.46
N LEU A 5 19.62 17.18 -9.65
CA LEU A 5 18.21 17.36 -9.29
C LEU A 5 17.99 18.60 -8.41
N LEU A 6 18.94 18.88 -7.50
CA LEU A 6 18.88 20.07 -6.65
C LEU A 6 19.05 21.35 -7.47
N PHE A 7 19.97 21.32 -8.43
CA PHE A 7 20.17 22.42 -9.37
C PHE A 7 18.94 22.68 -10.24
N ILE A 8 18.29 21.62 -10.75
CA ILE A 8 17.05 21.73 -11.52
C ILE A 8 15.92 22.33 -10.68
N VAL A 9 15.79 21.93 -9.40
CA VAL A 9 14.78 22.48 -8.49
C VAL A 9 15.03 23.97 -8.23
N ILE A 10 16.29 24.38 -8.02
CA ILE A 10 16.66 25.79 -7.83
C ILE A 10 16.28 26.60 -9.08
N TRP A 11 16.64 26.15 -10.28
CA TRP A 11 16.33 26.85 -11.52
C TRP A 11 14.85 26.88 -11.85
N ALA A 12 14.11 25.79 -11.62
CA ALA A 12 12.66 25.75 -11.78
C ALA A 12 11.96 26.74 -10.83
N ASN A 13 12.50 26.91 -9.62
CA ASN A 13 12.01 27.89 -8.65
C ASN A 13 12.30 29.33 -9.10
N VAL A 14 13.51 29.61 -9.61
CA VAL A 14 13.87 30.91 -10.22
C VAL A 14 12.95 31.25 -11.40
N VAL A 15 12.74 30.32 -12.32
CA VAL A 15 11.86 30.52 -13.49
C VAL A 15 10.41 30.75 -13.06
N SER A 16 9.92 30.00 -12.05
CA SER A 16 8.56 30.20 -11.51
C SER A 16 8.39 31.57 -10.88
N ILE A 17 9.40 32.05 -10.13
CA ILE A 17 9.39 33.38 -9.51
C ILE A 17 9.35 34.47 -10.57
N ILE A 18 10.19 34.40 -11.61
CA ILE A 18 10.19 35.36 -12.71
C ILE A 18 8.85 35.33 -13.46
N TYR A 19 8.35 34.14 -13.79
CA TYR A 19 7.10 33.95 -14.53
C TYR A 19 5.88 34.48 -13.76
N LEU A 20 5.77 34.17 -12.47
CA LEU A 20 4.67 34.64 -11.62
C LEU A 20 4.76 36.14 -11.33
N SER A 21 5.96 36.72 -11.27
CA SER A 21 6.15 38.15 -11.03
C SER A 21 5.79 39.03 -12.24
N TRP A 22 5.81 38.47 -13.46
CA TRP A 22 5.61 39.23 -14.70
C TRP A 22 4.23 39.06 -15.33
N MET A 23 3.34 38.23 -14.76
CA MET A 23 1.96 38.09 -15.23
C MET A 23 0.98 38.98 -14.46
N PRO A 24 0.28 39.92 -15.12
CA PRO A 24 -0.70 40.75 -14.44
C PRO A 24 -1.98 39.97 -14.10
N GLY A 25 -2.45 40.04 -12.84
CA GLY A 25 -3.82 39.69 -12.45
C GLY A 25 -4.06 38.33 -11.77
N LEU A 26 -3.03 37.57 -11.40
CA LEU A 26 -3.20 36.29 -10.69
C LEU A 26 -3.31 36.48 -9.16
N THR A 27 -4.43 37.00 -8.69
CA THR A 27 -4.83 36.83 -7.29
C THR A 27 -5.36 35.41 -7.10
N VAL A 28 -4.51 34.52 -6.57
CA VAL A 28 -4.79 33.08 -6.32
C VAL A 28 -5.99 32.84 -5.39
N GLY A 29 -6.53 33.90 -4.76
CA GLY A 29 -7.72 33.83 -3.91
C GLY A 29 -9.06 33.58 -4.62
N THR A 30 -9.18 33.77 -5.93
CA THR A 30 -10.48 33.73 -6.63
C THR A 30 -10.92 32.34 -7.10
N HIS A 31 -10.07 31.30 -7.02
CA HIS A 31 -10.35 29.99 -7.62
C HIS A 31 -10.46 28.82 -6.63
N GLY A 32 -10.57 29.08 -5.31
CA GLY A 32 -10.94 28.06 -4.32
C GLY A 32 -9.95 26.91 -4.13
N LEU A 33 -8.72 27.04 -4.63
CA LEU A 33 -7.67 26.01 -4.57
C LEU A 33 -6.99 25.89 -3.20
N LEU A 34 -7.18 26.86 -2.31
CA LEU A 34 -6.54 26.92 -1.00
C LEU A 34 -7.56 27.18 0.13
N PRO A 35 -7.35 26.67 1.35
CA PRO A 35 -8.22 26.91 2.51
C PRO A 35 -8.42 28.39 2.83
N VAL A 36 -9.58 28.78 3.37
CA VAL A 36 -9.94 30.19 3.68
C VAL A 36 -8.92 30.89 4.59
N TRP A 37 -8.27 30.15 5.50
CA TRP A 37 -7.22 30.72 6.34
C TRP A 37 -5.93 30.99 5.54
N LEU A 38 -5.64 30.18 4.53
CA LEU A 38 -4.49 30.34 3.64
C LEU A 38 -4.75 31.41 2.56
N THR A 39 -6.01 31.62 2.14
CA THR A 39 -6.38 32.74 1.27
C THR A 39 -6.38 34.07 2.02
N ARG A 40 -6.74 34.10 3.31
CA ARG A 40 -6.52 35.26 4.21
C ARG A 40 -5.03 35.50 4.50
N TRP A 41 -4.21 34.46 4.41
CA TRP A 41 -2.75 34.56 4.54
C TRP A 41 -2.06 34.96 3.22
N ALA A 42 -2.66 34.60 2.08
CA ALA A 42 -2.18 34.89 0.73
C ALA A 42 -2.78 36.16 0.10
N SER A 43 -3.67 36.88 0.80
CA SER A 43 -4.31 38.11 0.30
C SER A 43 -3.42 39.35 0.38
N ALA A 44 -2.22 39.25 0.95
CA ALA A 44 -1.19 40.26 0.82
C ALA A 44 -0.30 39.87 -0.38
N GLU A 45 -0.40 40.61 -1.49
CA GLU A 45 0.44 40.41 -2.70
C GLU A 45 1.95 40.31 -2.37
N SER A 46 2.39 40.85 -1.24
CA SER A 46 3.75 40.86 -0.74
C SER A 46 4.26 39.51 -0.20
N MET A 47 3.39 38.65 0.34
CA MET A 47 3.82 37.47 1.13
C MET A 47 3.93 36.16 0.35
N MET A 48 3.21 36.01 -0.78
CA MET A 48 3.35 34.83 -1.64
C MET A 48 4.72 34.77 -2.33
N ASN A 49 5.25 35.94 -2.71
CA ASN A 49 6.61 36.10 -3.20
C ASN A 49 7.62 35.74 -2.10
N ALA A 50 7.42 36.21 -0.87
CA ALA A 50 8.31 35.94 0.26
C ALA A 50 8.47 34.43 0.56
N ALA A 51 7.40 33.63 0.48
CA ALA A 51 7.50 32.18 0.69
C ALA A 51 8.36 31.48 -0.37
N LEU A 52 8.20 31.84 -1.65
CA LEU A 52 9.01 31.31 -2.74
C LEU A 52 10.50 31.69 -2.57
N PHE A 53 10.78 32.93 -2.14
CA PHE A 53 12.13 33.38 -1.84
C PHE A 53 12.76 32.66 -0.64
N VAL A 54 11.98 32.32 0.39
CA VAL A 54 12.45 31.48 1.50
C VAL A 54 12.79 30.06 1.02
N PHE A 55 11.95 29.45 0.17
CA PHE A 55 12.26 28.15 -0.43
C PHE A 55 13.49 28.19 -1.33
N LEU A 56 13.63 29.24 -2.15
CA LEU A 56 14.81 29.46 -2.97
C LEU A 56 16.08 29.57 -2.12
N GLY A 57 16.01 30.28 -1.00
CA GLY A 57 17.08 30.36 -0.01
C GLY A 57 17.40 29.00 0.64
N LEU A 58 16.38 28.24 1.04
CA LEU A 58 16.53 26.89 1.64
C LEU A 58 17.22 25.91 0.68
N PHE A 59 16.78 25.85 -0.58
CA PHE A 59 17.37 24.94 -1.57
C PHE A 59 18.78 25.37 -2.00
N SER A 60 19.03 26.67 -2.11
CA SER A 60 20.37 27.22 -2.39
C SER A 60 21.32 26.94 -1.22
N GLY A 61 20.85 27.12 0.03
CA GLY A 61 21.59 26.76 1.24
C GLY A 61 21.88 25.25 1.33
N LEU A 62 20.89 24.41 1.00
CA LEU A 62 21.05 22.95 0.96
C LEU A 62 22.05 22.51 -0.13
N TRP A 63 22.11 23.23 -1.25
CA TRP A 63 23.07 22.96 -2.32
C TRP A 63 24.50 23.32 -1.90
N LEU A 64 24.70 24.52 -1.34
CA LEU A 64 25.99 24.97 -0.83
C LEU A 64 26.50 24.08 0.31
N ASP A 65 25.61 23.62 1.18
CA ASP A 65 25.95 22.71 2.27
C ASP A 65 26.39 21.34 1.74
N ARG A 66 25.60 20.73 0.84
CA ARG A 66 25.97 19.43 0.24
C ARG A 66 27.26 19.48 -0.58
N THR A 67 27.53 20.62 -1.22
CA THR A 67 28.75 20.84 -2.02
C THR A 67 29.93 21.34 -1.19
N HIS A 68 29.78 21.41 0.14
CA HIS A 68 30.84 21.79 1.08
C HIS A 68 31.48 23.14 0.75
N GLN A 69 30.69 24.10 0.25
CA GLN A 69 31.23 25.37 -0.22
C GLN A 69 31.67 26.28 0.95
N PRO A 70 32.78 27.02 0.80
CA PRO A 70 33.28 27.95 1.81
C PRO A 70 32.35 29.13 2.03
N THR A 71 32.39 29.78 3.19
CA THR A 71 31.45 30.85 3.61
C THR A 71 31.35 32.01 2.62
N HIS A 72 32.43 32.40 1.93
CA HIS A 72 32.36 33.44 0.91
C HIS A 72 31.45 33.06 -0.28
N ARG A 73 31.35 31.78 -0.63
CA ARG A 73 30.42 31.29 -1.68
C ARG A 73 28.97 31.42 -1.24
N TRP A 74 28.69 31.31 0.06
CA TRP A 74 27.34 31.55 0.59
C TRP A 74 26.95 33.02 0.44
N VAL A 75 27.87 33.94 0.71
CA VAL A 75 27.66 35.38 0.50
C VAL A 75 27.48 35.69 -0.99
N ILE A 76 28.32 35.14 -1.86
CA ILE A 76 28.22 35.34 -3.32
C ILE A 76 26.89 34.80 -3.86
N THR A 77 26.48 33.59 -3.44
CA THR A 77 25.19 33.02 -3.84
C THR A 77 24.03 33.86 -3.34
N TRP A 78 24.08 34.35 -2.09
CA TRP A 78 23.05 35.23 -1.57
C TRP A 78 22.96 36.56 -2.35
N LEU A 79 24.10 37.19 -2.67
CA LEU A 79 24.15 38.38 -3.53
C LEU A 79 23.59 38.09 -4.94
N GLY A 80 23.85 36.90 -5.48
CA GLY A 80 23.25 36.45 -6.74
C GLY A 80 21.72 36.31 -6.66
N LEU A 81 21.19 35.79 -5.55
CA LEU A 81 19.75 35.71 -5.31
C LEU A 81 19.12 37.10 -5.14
N VAL A 82 19.81 38.04 -4.48
CA VAL A 82 19.41 39.45 -4.42
C VAL A 82 19.40 40.09 -5.82
N GLY A 83 20.36 39.75 -6.67
CA GLY A 83 20.34 40.15 -8.09
C GLY A 83 19.11 39.64 -8.85
N VAL A 84 18.71 38.40 -8.61
CA VAL A 84 17.46 37.83 -9.18
C VAL A 84 16.23 38.58 -8.67
N ILE A 85 16.17 38.91 -7.38
CA ILE A 85 15.10 39.71 -6.77
C ILE A 85 15.00 41.09 -7.42
N LEU A 86 16.14 41.77 -7.59
CA LEU A 86 16.19 43.08 -8.22
C LEU A 86 15.78 43.01 -9.71
N LEU A 87 16.16 41.95 -10.43
CA LEU A 87 15.74 41.72 -11.80
C LEU A 87 14.21 41.51 -11.90
N THR A 88 13.63 40.79 -10.94
CA THR A 88 12.18 40.56 -10.91
C THR A 88 11.39 41.83 -10.62
N GLU A 89 11.88 42.68 -9.72
CA GLU A 89 11.25 43.94 -9.32
C GLU A 89 11.44 45.04 -10.38
N THR A 90 12.62 45.14 -10.99
CA THR A 90 12.85 46.08 -12.11
C THR A 90 12.06 45.70 -13.36
N GLY A 91 11.87 44.40 -13.63
CA GLY A 91 11.02 43.92 -14.72
C GLY A 91 9.55 44.30 -14.60
N GLN A 92 9.04 44.54 -13.38
CA GLN A 92 7.66 44.98 -13.17
C GLN A 92 7.41 46.42 -13.66
N LEU A 93 8.45 47.25 -13.78
CA LEU A 93 8.34 48.62 -14.31
C LEU A 93 7.94 48.69 -15.80
N VAL A 94 8.04 47.56 -16.51
CA VAL A 94 7.60 47.43 -17.92
C VAL A 94 6.07 47.27 -18.02
N LEU A 95 5.38 46.98 -16.91
CA LEU A 95 3.93 46.81 -16.87
C LEU A 95 3.24 48.13 -16.48
N LEU A 96 2.28 48.59 -17.30
CA LEU A 96 1.66 49.92 -17.28
C LEU A 96 0.91 50.36 -15.99
N ASN A 97 0.98 49.62 -14.89
CA ASN A 97 0.28 49.92 -13.62
C ASN A 97 1.00 49.38 -12.36
N ARG A 98 2.31 49.13 -12.41
CA ARG A 98 3.10 48.62 -11.27
C ARG A 98 4.21 49.60 -10.89
N TYR A 99 4.48 49.73 -9.59
CA TYR A 99 5.52 50.59 -9.03
C TYR A 99 6.57 49.74 -8.33
N PHE A 100 7.82 50.21 -8.35
CA PHE A 100 8.94 49.56 -7.65
C PHE A 100 8.79 49.75 -6.13
N ASP A 101 8.76 48.65 -5.37
CA ASP A 101 8.64 48.68 -3.91
C ASP A 101 9.92 48.14 -3.22
N TRP A 102 10.59 49.04 -2.50
CA TRP A 102 11.79 48.71 -1.72
C TRP A 102 11.48 47.76 -0.55
N GLY A 103 10.29 47.83 0.04
CA GLY A 103 9.87 46.98 1.15
C GLY A 103 9.77 45.50 0.76
N HIS A 104 9.24 45.22 -0.43
CA HIS A 104 9.15 43.85 -0.96
C HIS A 104 10.52 43.27 -1.28
N SER A 105 11.38 44.06 -1.95
CA SER A 105 12.76 43.70 -2.26
C SER A 105 13.57 43.36 -1.01
N LEU A 106 13.45 44.18 0.04
CA LEU A 106 14.11 43.94 1.32
C LEU A 106 13.58 42.67 2.00
N SER A 107 12.26 42.48 2.05
CA SER A 107 11.66 41.28 2.67
C SER A 107 12.07 39.98 1.98
N ALA A 108 12.20 39.98 0.64
CA ALA A 108 12.67 38.85 -0.16
C ALA A 108 14.16 38.56 0.05
N ALA A 109 14.99 39.60 0.16
CA ALA A 109 16.41 39.48 0.46
C ALA A 109 16.64 38.89 1.87
N PHE A 110 15.85 39.31 2.86
CA PHE A 110 15.88 38.73 4.21
C PHE A 110 15.30 37.30 4.24
N GLY A 111 14.27 37.00 3.44
CA GLY A 111 13.70 35.65 3.33
C GLY A 111 14.66 34.62 2.73
N THR A 112 15.35 34.97 1.65
CA THR A 112 16.40 34.12 1.05
C THR A 112 17.57 33.94 2.03
N LEU A 113 17.99 35.00 2.71
CA LEU A 113 19.04 34.95 3.74
C LEU A 113 18.64 34.03 4.89
N GLY A 114 17.41 34.16 5.40
CA GLY A 114 16.87 33.32 6.47
C GLY A 114 16.81 31.84 6.07
N GLY A 115 16.35 31.54 4.86
CA GLY A 115 16.35 30.18 4.31
C GLY A 115 17.76 29.58 4.20
N MET A 116 18.74 30.37 3.72
CA MET A 116 20.15 29.94 3.66
C MET A 116 20.75 29.75 5.05
N LEU A 117 20.53 30.70 5.97
CA LEU A 117 21.05 30.64 7.33
C LEU A 117 20.45 29.50 8.14
N CYS A 118 19.18 29.11 7.92
CA CYS A 118 18.61 27.90 8.54
C CYS A 118 19.43 26.64 8.23
N MET A 119 19.99 26.54 7.02
CA MET A 119 20.86 25.43 6.64
C MET A 119 22.28 25.59 7.19
N GLY A 120 22.82 26.83 7.22
CA GLY A 120 24.16 27.12 7.76
C GLY A 120 24.26 27.00 9.30
N LEU A 121 23.24 27.45 10.03
CA LEU A 121 23.15 27.41 11.50
C LEU A 121 22.89 25.99 12.01
N GLY A 122 22.22 25.13 11.23
CA GLY A 122 22.12 23.70 11.54
C GLY A 122 23.49 23.06 11.70
N ARG A 123 24.48 23.48 10.88
CA ARG A 123 25.87 23.01 10.94
C ARG A 123 26.64 23.55 12.15
N TRP A 124 26.40 24.81 12.53
CA TRP A 124 27.01 25.43 13.71
C TRP A 124 26.43 24.87 15.02
N GLY A 125 25.12 24.68 15.08
CA GLY A 125 24.42 24.03 16.20
C GLY A 125 24.84 22.58 16.40
N LEU A 126 24.97 21.79 15.31
CA LEU A 126 25.42 20.40 15.39
C LEU A 126 26.91 20.26 15.74
N LYS A 127 27.76 21.19 15.31
CA LYS A 127 29.20 21.21 15.69
C LYS A 127 29.43 21.67 17.14
N LYS A 128 28.69 22.68 17.62
CA LYS A 128 28.85 23.24 18.97
C LYS A 128 28.18 22.37 20.04
N ALA A 129 27.16 21.59 19.68
CA ALA A 129 26.49 20.64 20.57
C ALA A 129 27.30 19.37 20.87
N GLY A 130 28.51 19.19 20.31
CA GLY A 130 29.40 18.09 20.71
C GLY A 130 28.79 16.70 20.61
N ILE A 131 27.85 16.48 19.68
CA ILE A 131 27.20 15.16 19.52
C ILE A 131 28.12 14.26 18.68
N ARG A 132 29.25 13.89 19.29
CA ARG A 132 29.89 12.58 19.08
C ARG A 132 29.51 11.73 20.28
N LYS A 133 28.33 11.12 20.22
CA LYS A 133 28.05 9.89 20.97
C LYS A 133 27.53 8.86 19.99
N VAL A 134 28.48 8.05 19.52
CA VAL A 134 28.26 6.63 19.25
C VAL A 134 27.56 6.07 20.49
N PHE A 135 26.28 5.74 20.37
CA PHE A 135 25.59 5.00 21.40
C PHE A 135 25.94 3.53 21.20
N ASP A 136 26.78 3.06 22.11
CA ASP A 136 27.05 1.68 22.41
C ASP A 136 25.74 0.87 22.44
N ARG A 137 25.60 -0.04 21.46
CA ARG A 137 24.49 -1.00 21.38
C ARG A 137 25.00 -2.32 21.95
N SER A 138 24.83 -2.52 23.25
CA SER A 138 25.12 -3.80 23.89
C SER A 138 23.85 -4.48 24.45
N HIS A 139 23.58 -5.66 23.87
CA HIS A 139 22.93 -6.87 24.41
C HIS A 139 21.40 -7.02 24.58
N LYS A 140 20.92 -8.07 23.86
CA LYS A 140 19.81 -9.03 24.08
C LYS A 140 18.43 -8.79 23.43
N ASN A 141 18.08 -9.73 22.54
CA ASN A 141 16.77 -10.22 22.07
C ASN A 141 15.76 -9.20 21.50
N THR A 142 15.35 -9.40 20.23
CA THR A 142 14.26 -8.69 19.50
C THR A 142 14.00 -7.27 20.01
N GLN A 143 14.90 -6.34 19.67
CA GLN A 143 14.76 -4.94 20.07
C GLN A 143 13.36 -4.40 19.71
N ARG A 144 12.76 -3.65 20.65
CA ARG A 144 11.58 -2.84 20.38
C ARG A 144 11.92 -1.81 19.31
N MET A 145 11.42 -2.01 18.10
CA MET A 145 11.55 -1.10 16.97
C MET A 145 10.40 -0.10 16.95
N ARG A 146 10.69 1.08 16.40
CA ARG A 146 9.69 2.08 16.06
C ARG A 146 9.38 2.01 14.58
N ILE A 147 8.20 1.49 14.26
CA ILE A 147 7.79 1.17 12.90
C ILE A 147 6.73 2.16 12.44
N LEU A 148 6.93 2.75 11.26
CA LEU A 148 5.90 3.57 10.59
C LEU A 148 5.22 2.75 9.49
N ILE A 149 3.92 2.56 9.60
CA ILE A 149 3.08 1.99 8.54
C ILE A 149 2.42 3.14 7.76
N TYR A 150 2.54 3.15 6.44
CA TYR A 150 1.91 4.14 5.57
C TYR A 150 1.10 3.46 4.46
N GLY A 151 -0.20 3.72 4.43
CA GLY A 151 -1.13 3.17 3.45
C GLY A 151 -2.46 3.90 3.50
N ILE A 152 -3.30 3.76 2.47
CA ILE A 152 -4.62 4.41 2.47
C ILE A 152 -5.66 3.61 3.27
N ASN A 153 -5.49 2.29 3.39
CA ASN A 153 -6.42 1.36 4.04
C ASN A 153 -5.86 0.82 5.36
N TYR A 154 -6.69 0.82 6.40
CA TYR A 154 -6.37 0.29 7.73
C TYR A 154 -7.67 -0.08 8.47
N SER A 155 -7.59 -0.82 9.58
CA SER A 155 -8.74 -1.04 10.48
C SER A 155 -9.53 0.25 10.73
N PRO A 156 -10.86 0.23 10.94
CA PRO A 156 -11.75 -0.94 11.10
C PRO A 156 -12.26 -1.56 9.80
N GLU A 157 -11.62 -1.32 8.65
CA GLU A 157 -12.03 -1.96 7.39
C GLU A 157 -11.89 -3.49 7.48
N LEU A 158 -13.02 -4.21 7.38
CA LEU A 158 -13.08 -5.65 7.64
C LEU A 158 -12.60 -6.52 6.48
N THR A 159 -12.35 -5.93 5.31
CA THR A 159 -12.00 -6.66 4.09
C THR A 159 -10.89 -5.95 3.31
N GLY A 160 -10.27 -6.68 2.37
CA GLY A 160 -9.21 -6.13 1.51
C GLY A 160 -7.95 -5.73 2.29
N ILE A 161 -7.25 -4.72 1.80
CA ILE A 161 -5.95 -4.25 2.32
C ILE A 161 -6.07 -3.76 3.77
N GLY A 162 -7.19 -3.12 4.12
CA GLY A 162 -7.40 -2.55 5.45
C GLY A 162 -7.43 -3.60 6.56
N LYS A 163 -8.00 -4.77 6.28
CA LYS A 163 -7.98 -5.94 7.17
C LYS A 163 -6.55 -6.36 7.49
N TYR A 164 -5.75 -6.65 6.47
CA TYR A 164 -4.37 -7.15 6.64
C TYR A 164 -3.45 -6.11 7.27
N THR A 165 -3.55 -4.84 6.85
CA THR A 165 -2.71 -3.77 7.39
C THR A 165 -3.05 -3.50 8.86
N GLY A 166 -4.35 -3.51 9.19
CA GLY A 166 -4.84 -3.37 10.55
C GLY A 166 -4.41 -4.49 11.47
N GLU A 167 -4.60 -5.73 11.04
CA GLU A 167 -4.17 -6.92 11.77
C GLU A 167 -2.64 -6.97 11.97
N MET A 168 -1.86 -6.58 10.96
CA MET A 168 -0.40 -6.48 11.07
C MET A 168 0.02 -5.44 12.10
N GLY A 169 -0.57 -4.24 12.06
CA GLY A 169 -0.25 -3.17 13.02
C GLY A 169 -0.59 -3.55 14.45
N ALA A 170 -1.76 -4.16 14.67
CA ALA A 170 -2.17 -4.69 15.98
C ALA A 170 -1.22 -5.80 16.47
N TRP A 171 -0.88 -6.74 15.58
CA TRP A 171 0.01 -7.85 15.92
C TRP A 171 1.42 -7.37 16.28
N LEU A 172 1.99 -6.43 15.52
CA LEU A 172 3.30 -5.83 15.82
C LEU A 172 3.29 -5.11 17.18
N ALA A 173 2.23 -4.34 17.48
CA ALA A 173 2.08 -3.68 18.77
C ALA A 173 2.02 -4.67 19.93
N LYS A 174 1.27 -5.78 19.77
CA LYS A 174 1.20 -6.88 20.75
C LYS A 174 2.56 -7.56 20.95
N HIS A 175 3.43 -7.56 19.93
CA HIS A 175 4.80 -8.10 19.97
C HIS A 175 5.85 -7.04 20.35
N ASN A 176 5.49 -6.12 21.24
CA ASN A 176 6.38 -5.13 21.86
C ASN A 176 7.07 -4.18 20.87
N GLN A 177 6.46 -3.92 19.70
CA GLN A 177 6.93 -2.90 18.76
C GLN A 177 6.17 -1.58 18.98
N GLU A 178 6.83 -0.44 18.79
CA GLU A 178 6.14 0.86 18.76
C GLU A 178 5.64 1.13 17.34
N VAL A 179 4.33 1.03 17.12
CA VAL A 179 3.71 1.16 15.80
C VAL A 179 3.01 2.52 15.68
N ASP A 180 3.47 3.33 14.74
CA ASP A 180 2.77 4.52 14.26
C ASP A 180 2.20 4.21 12.86
N VAL A 181 0.99 4.67 12.56
CA VAL A 181 0.32 4.45 11.28
C VAL A 181 -0.14 5.79 10.71
N ILE A 182 0.14 6.07 9.44
CA ILE A 182 -0.46 7.20 8.71
C ILE A 182 -1.41 6.62 7.67
N THR A 183 -2.71 6.87 7.85
CA THR A 183 -3.77 6.26 7.01
C THR A 183 -4.97 7.18 6.83
N ALA A 184 -5.82 6.86 5.85
CA ALA A 184 -7.06 7.57 5.64
C ALA A 184 -8.11 7.25 6.71
N HIS A 185 -9.19 8.02 6.70
CA HIS A 185 -10.45 7.59 7.33
C HIS A 185 -10.96 6.33 6.64
N PRO A 186 -11.48 5.36 7.40
CA PRO A 186 -12.03 4.13 6.83
C PRO A 186 -13.18 4.47 5.89
N TYR A 187 -13.13 3.94 4.68
CA TYR A 187 -14.13 4.20 3.63
C TYR A 187 -14.52 2.96 2.83
N TYR A 188 -13.71 1.89 2.93
CA TYR A 188 -13.89 0.66 2.18
C TYR A 188 -14.54 -0.43 3.07
N PRO A 189 -15.42 -1.29 2.53
CA PRO A 189 -15.80 -1.47 1.13
C PRO A 189 -16.92 -0.56 0.60
N GLU A 190 -17.58 0.21 1.45
CA GLU A 190 -18.81 0.94 1.11
C GLU A 190 -18.59 2.12 0.17
N TRP A 191 -17.34 2.54 -0.06
CA TRP A 191 -16.99 3.79 -0.74
C TRP A 191 -17.69 5.00 -0.10
N ALA A 192 -17.76 4.99 1.22
CA ALA A 192 -18.30 6.05 2.05
C ALA A 192 -17.59 6.07 3.40
N ILE A 193 -17.31 7.25 3.94
CA ILE A 193 -16.65 7.37 5.25
C ILE A 193 -17.47 6.65 6.32
N HIS A 194 -16.83 5.73 7.04
CA HIS A 194 -17.46 4.96 8.10
C HIS A 194 -18.09 5.89 9.15
N ALA A 195 -19.23 5.49 9.71
CA ALA A 195 -20.03 6.33 10.59
C ALA A 195 -19.23 6.88 11.79
N SER A 196 -18.35 6.06 12.37
CA SER A 196 -17.49 6.43 13.51
C SER A 196 -16.44 7.51 13.20
N HIS A 197 -16.18 7.80 11.92
CA HIS A 197 -15.17 8.76 11.46
C HIS A 197 -15.77 9.89 10.61
N LYS A 198 -17.10 9.94 10.50
CA LYS A 198 -17.83 11.00 9.80
C LYS A 198 -17.57 12.36 10.49
N ASN A 199 -17.38 13.40 9.68
CA ASN A 199 -17.13 14.79 10.12
C ASN A 199 -15.85 15.01 10.97
N LYS A 200 -14.96 14.02 11.08
CA LYS A 200 -13.66 14.23 11.72
C LYS A 200 -12.70 14.88 10.72
N GLY A 201 -11.79 15.72 11.21
CA GLY A 201 -10.63 16.20 10.47
C GLY A 201 -9.41 15.29 10.70
N TRP A 202 -8.20 15.84 10.62
CA TRP A 202 -6.99 15.15 11.06
C TRP A 202 -7.05 14.85 12.55
N HIS A 203 -6.87 13.58 12.93
CA HIS A 203 -6.84 13.18 14.33
C HIS A 203 -5.95 11.96 14.54
N THR A 204 -5.68 11.63 15.80
CA THR A 204 -4.89 10.46 16.17
C THR A 204 -5.66 9.63 17.18
N GLU A 205 -5.71 8.33 16.96
CA GLU A 205 -6.41 7.37 17.82
C GLU A 205 -5.49 6.18 18.15
N GLN A 206 -5.85 5.40 19.17
CA GLN A 206 -5.20 4.14 19.50
C GLN A 206 -6.07 3.01 18.98
N VAL A 207 -5.52 2.11 18.18
CA VAL A 207 -6.21 0.94 17.63
C VAL A 207 -5.39 -0.29 17.95
N GLU A 208 -5.86 -1.12 18.87
CA GLU A 208 -5.21 -2.39 19.26
C GLU A 208 -3.70 -2.21 19.57
N GLY A 209 -3.35 -1.12 20.28
CA GLY A 209 -1.97 -0.79 20.66
C GLY A 209 -1.15 0.01 19.63
N ALA A 210 -1.64 0.17 18.39
CA ALA A 210 -1.00 1.00 17.38
C ALA A 210 -1.53 2.45 17.43
N ARG A 211 -0.63 3.43 17.27
CA ARG A 211 -0.97 4.86 17.22
C ARG A 211 -1.31 5.25 15.78
N VAL A 212 -2.59 5.51 15.51
CA VAL A 212 -3.10 5.71 14.14
C VAL A 212 -3.40 7.18 13.87
N HIS A 213 -2.65 7.78 12.95
CA HIS A 213 -2.85 9.12 12.42
C HIS A 213 -3.81 9.08 11.22
N ARG A 214 -5.01 9.60 11.44
CA ARG A 214 -6.11 9.62 10.49
C ARG A 214 -6.12 10.88 9.65
N CYS A 215 -6.17 10.70 8.33
CA CYS A 215 -6.16 11.78 7.36
C CYS A 215 -7.51 11.84 6.62
N PRO A 216 -8.14 13.02 6.51
CA PRO A 216 -9.34 13.18 5.69
C PRO A 216 -8.99 12.96 4.22
N LEU A 217 -9.96 12.45 3.44
CA LEU A 217 -9.82 12.22 2.00
C LEU A 217 -11.14 12.44 1.29
N TYR A 218 -11.07 12.72 0.00
CA TYR A 218 -12.24 12.77 -0.88
C TYR A 218 -12.67 11.35 -1.22
N VAL A 219 -13.92 10.97 -0.92
CA VAL A 219 -14.49 9.67 -1.31
C VAL A 219 -15.61 9.91 -2.34
N PRO A 220 -15.49 9.40 -3.57
CA PRO A 220 -16.46 9.67 -4.62
C PRO A 220 -17.73 8.85 -4.46
N LYS A 221 -18.90 9.48 -4.66
CA LYS A 221 -20.19 8.76 -4.73
C LYS A 221 -20.27 7.76 -5.89
N LYS A 222 -19.60 8.07 -7.01
CA LYS A 222 -19.48 7.21 -8.19
C LYS A 222 -18.00 7.05 -8.54
N VAL A 223 -17.52 5.81 -8.47
CA VAL A 223 -16.12 5.48 -8.76
C VAL A 223 -15.90 5.45 -10.26
N THR A 224 -15.08 6.37 -10.76
CA THR A 224 -14.57 6.43 -12.14
C THR A 224 -13.04 6.52 -12.08
N SER A 225 -12.35 6.34 -13.21
CA SER A 225 -10.87 6.44 -13.23
C SER A 225 -10.38 7.79 -12.71
N LEU A 226 -11.03 8.91 -13.10
CA LEU A 226 -10.65 10.25 -12.65
C LEU A 226 -10.96 10.47 -11.17
N THR A 227 -12.15 10.07 -10.72
CA THR A 227 -12.53 10.28 -9.31
C THR A 227 -11.72 9.40 -8.36
N ARG A 228 -11.26 8.23 -8.82
CA ARG A 228 -10.31 7.39 -8.10
C ARG A 228 -8.93 8.05 -7.99
N ILE A 229 -8.42 8.65 -9.07
CA ILE A 229 -7.17 9.42 -9.03
C ILE A 229 -7.29 10.56 -8.01
N LEU A 230 -8.38 11.35 -8.07
CA LEU A 230 -8.61 12.44 -7.11
C LEU A 230 -8.71 11.95 -5.67
N HIS A 231 -9.37 10.82 -5.44
CA HIS A 231 -9.45 10.16 -4.13
C HIS A 231 -8.05 9.85 -3.59
N GLU A 232 -7.22 9.15 -4.36
CA GLU A 232 -5.88 8.75 -3.96
C GLU A 232 -4.96 9.98 -3.71
N PHE A 233 -4.97 10.97 -4.61
CA PHE A 233 -4.17 12.20 -4.44
C PHE A 233 -4.66 13.09 -3.29
N SER A 234 -5.96 13.11 -2.99
CA SER A 234 -6.49 13.86 -1.84
C SER A 234 -5.94 13.31 -0.52
N PHE A 235 -5.77 11.98 -0.43
CA PHE A 235 -5.13 11.34 0.71
C PHE A 235 -3.63 11.66 0.78
N VAL A 236 -2.91 11.62 -0.35
CA VAL A 236 -1.49 12.04 -0.39
C VAL A 236 -1.35 13.44 0.18
N ALA A 237 -2.13 14.40 -0.34
CA ALA A 237 -2.11 15.79 0.11
C ALA A 237 -2.43 15.94 1.61
N SER A 238 -3.46 15.25 2.11
CA SER A 238 -3.81 15.34 3.52
C SER A 238 -2.79 14.66 4.44
N SER A 239 -2.14 13.58 3.99
CA SER A 239 -1.12 12.86 4.74
C SER A 239 0.18 13.66 4.90
N LEU A 240 0.46 14.63 4.01
CA LEU A 240 1.64 15.51 4.10
C LEU A 240 1.74 16.23 5.45
N VAL A 241 0.61 16.50 6.10
CA VAL A 241 0.55 17.13 7.42
C VAL A 241 1.27 16.26 8.47
N TYR A 242 1.06 14.94 8.45
CA TYR A 242 1.74 14.02 9.37
C TYR A 242 3.16 13.69 8.93
N TRP A 243 3.41 13.57 7.63
CA TRP A 243 4.76 13.41 7.10
C TRP A 243 5.67 14.57 7.49
N PHE A 244 5.19 15.81 7.41
CA PHE A 244 5.94 16.99 7.85
C PHE A 244 6.29 16.90 9.35
N ARG A 245 5.35 16.47 10.20
CA ARG A 245 5.60 16.26 11.64
C ARG A 245 6.64 15.17 11.90
N VAL A 246 6.64 14.11 11.10
CA VAL A 246 7.60 13.00 11.20
C VAL A 246 9.04 13.47 10.96
N LEU A 247 9.27 14.51 10.14
CA LEU A 247 10.60 15.06 9.89
C LEU A 247 11.26 15.69 11.14
N PHE A 248 10.47 16.12 12.12
CA PHE A 248 10.94 16.81 13.34
C PHE A 248 10.88 15.94 14.60
N ARG A 249 10.50 14.67 14.48
CA ARG A 249 10.38 13.75 15.62
C ARG A 249 11.54 12.76 15.65
N LYS A 250 11.57 11.93 16.71
CA LYS A 250 12.44 10.76 16.77
C LYS A 250 12.28 9.96 15.46
N ARG A 251 13.38 9.43 14.95
CA ARG A 251 13.37 8.64 13.71
C ARG A 251 12.66 7.30 13.93
N TYR A 252 12.15 6.75 12.85
CA TYR A 252 11.68 5.36 12.80
C TYR A 252 12.85 4.44 12.50
N ASP A 253 12.76 3.20 12.98
CA ASP A 253 13.73 2.15 12.67
C ASP A 253 13.38 1.47 11.34
N ALA A 254 12.10 1.45 10.95
CA ALA A 254 11.65 0.98 9.64
C ALA A 254 10.38 1.70 9.17
N VAL A 255 10.20 1.80 7.85
CA VAL A 255 8.96 2.27 7.22
C VAL A 255 8.37 1.16 6.35
N ILE A 256 7.10 0.84 6.57
CA ILE A 256 6.33 -0.10 5.76
C ILE A 256 5.35 0.71 4.90
N CYS A 257 5.50 0.66 3.58
CA CYS A 257 4.60 1.30 2.62
C CYS A 257 3.69 0.26 1.96
N LEU A 258 2.38 0.49 2.02
CA LEU A 258 1.37 -0.37 1.42
C LEU A 258 0.98 0.19 0.05
N SER A 259 1.02 -0.66 -0.97
CA SER A 259 0.53 -0.36 -2.33
C SER A 259 -0.56 -1.36 -2.71
N PRO A 260 -1.66 -0.93 -3.34
CA PRO A 260 -1.98 0.41 -3.84
C PRO A 260 -2.40 1.44 -2.78
N PRO A 261 -2.41 2.75 -3.14
CA PRO A 261 -1.95 3.32 -4.41
C PRO A 261 -0.43 3.30 -4.58
N PHE A 262 0.06 2.93 -5.78
CA PHE A 262 1.50 2.77 -6.00
C PHE A 262 2.30 4.06 -5.71
N HIS A 263 1.75 5.22 -6.05
CA HIS A 263 2.42 6.52 -5.91
C HIS A 263 2.58 6.97 -4.45
N LEU A 264 1.92 6.32 -3.49
CA LEU A 264 2.17 6.53 -2.06
C LEU A 264 3.64 6.30 -1.71
N GLY A 265 4.32 5.37 -2.39
CA GLY A 265 5.72 5.02 -2.11
C GLY A 265 6.73 6.15 -2.36
N VAL A 266 6.37 7.24 -3.04
CA VAL A 266 7.30 8.36 -3.29
C VAL A 266 7.77 9.02 -1.99
N ILE A 267 6.85 9.32 -1.06
CA ILE A 267 7.19 10.02 0.20
C ILE A 267 8.04 9.11 1.12
N PRO A 268 7.67 7.83 1.36
CA PRO A 268 8.52 6.88 2.08
C PRO A 268 9.93 6.72 1.49
N VAL A 269 10.08 6.70 0.16
CA VAL A 269 11.40 6.65 -0.49
C VAL A 269 12.23 7.88 -0.13
N LEU A 270 11.64 9.08 -0.21
CA LEU A 270 12.32 10.31 0.15
C LEU A 270 12.74 10.31 1.62
N TYR A 271 11.86 9.87 2.53
CA TYR A 271 12.15 9.74 3.96
C TYR A 271 13.29 8.73 4.21
N SER A 272 13.18 7.54 3.63
CA SER A 272 14.18 6.46 3.71
C SER A 272 15.57 6.95 3.29
N LYS A 273 15.67 7.63 2.14
CA LYS A 273 16.95 8.16 1.64
C LYS A 273 17.47 9.35 2.45
N LEU A 274 16.59 10.15 3.05
CA LEU A 274 16.99 11.31 3.86
C LEU A 274 17.54 10.88 5.23
N PHE A 275 16.94 9.85 5.84
CA PHE A 275 17.27 9.43 7.21
C PHE A 275 18.01 8.10 7.30
N ASN A 276 18.28 7.45 6.16
CA ASN A 276 18.88 6.12 6.07
C ASN A 276 18.09 5.06 6.87
N VAL A 277 16.78 5.06 6.67
CA VAL A 277 15.84 4.13 7.32
C VAL A 277 15.39 3.09 6.28
N PRO A 278 15.39 1.78 6.58
CA PRO A 278 14.92 0.78 5.64
C PRO A 278 13.45 0.99 5.27
N LEU A 279 13.17 0.87 3.96
CA LEU A 279 11.83 0.93 3.40
C LEU A 279 11.39 -0.45 2.95
N TRP A 280 10.33 -0.95 3.56
CA TRP A 280 9.63 -2.15 3.14
C TRP A 280 8.40 -1.76 2.30
N CYS A 281 8.44 -1.98 0.99
CA CYS A 281 7.32 -1.75 0.09
C CYS A 281 6.51 -3.03 -0.10
N HIS A 282 5.30 -3.09 0.46
CA HIS A 282 4.42 -4.26 0.34
C HIS A 282 3.32 -4.01 -0.71
N ILE A 283 3.34 -4.81 -1.77
CA ILE A 283 2.40 -4.74 -2.89
C ILE A 283 1.30 -5.78 -2.68
N GLN A 284 0.11 -5.28 -2.35
CA GLN A 284 -1.12 -6.06 -2.25
C GLN A 284 -1.75 -6.30 -3.63
N ASP A 285 -1.66 -5.34 -4.54
CA ASP A 285 -2.15 -5.45 -5.92
C ASP A 285 -1.23 -4.72 -6.91
N LEU A 286 -1.04 -5.28 -8.10
CA LEU A 286 -0.32 -4.67 -9.22
C LEU A 286 -1.21 -3.67 -9.97
N GLN A 287 -1.53 -2.56 -9.31
CA GLN A 287 -2.52 -1.57 -9.76
C GLN A 287 -2.29 -1.06 -11.20
N ILE A 288 -1.03 -0.80 -11.59
CA ILE A 288 -0.71 -0.26 -12.92
C ILE A 288 -0.89 -1.34 -13.99
N ASP A 289 -0.39 -2.55 -13.74
CA ASP A 289 -0.55 -3.70 -14.65
C ASP A 289 -2.03 -4.01 -14.86
N MET A 290 -2.82 -4.06 -13.77
CA MET A 290 -4.27 -4.25 -13.87
C MET A 290 -4.95 -3.14 -14.67
N ALA A 291 -4.57 -1.87 -14.46
CA ALA A 291 -5.15 -0.75 -15.20
C ALA A 291 -4.81 -0.80 -16.70
N LYS A 292 -3.61 -1.29 -17.05
CA LYS A 292 -3.19 -1.54 -18.44
C LYS A 292 -3.95 -2.69 -19.06
N ASP A 293 -3.98 -3.85 -18.40
CA ASP A 293 -4.55 -5.09 -18.94
C ASP A 293 -6.09 -4.97 -19.10
N LEU A 294 -6.74 -4.21 -18.23
CA LEU A 294 -8.18 -3.89 -18.34
C LEU A 294 -8.49 -2.71 -19.27
N GLY A 295 -7.48 -2.10 -19.91
CA GLY A 295 -7.66 -0.96 -20.82
C GLY A 295 -8.24 0.28 -20.14
N MET A 296 -8.10 0.42 -18.82
CA MET A 296 -8.64 1.55 -18.05
C MET A 296 -7.92 2.86 -18.35
N ILE A 297 -6.65 2.78 -18.79
CA ILE A 297 -5.81 3.92 -19.15
C ILE A 297 -5.39 3.76 -20.61
N LYS A 298 -5.93 4.62 -21.49
CA LYS A 298 -5.65 4.60 -22.94
C LYS A 298 -4.38 5.36 -23.32
N ASN A 299 -3.96 6.35 -22.53
CA ASN A 299 -2.81 7.19 -22.83
C ASN A 299 -1.50 6.46 -22.48
N LYS A 300 -0.79 5.98 -23.51
CA LYS A 300 0.48 5.24 -23.37
C LYS A 300 1.56 6.06 -22.64
N ARG A 301 1.71 7.36 -22.95
CA ARG A 301 2.72 8.21 -22.31
C ARG A 301 2.47 8.36 -20.81
N PHE A 302 1.21 8.53 -20.42
CA PHE A 302 0.84 8.61 -19.01
C PHE A 302 1.10 7.28 -18.29
N LEU A 303 0.74 6.16 -18.91
CA LEU A 303 1.02 4.82 -18.40
C LEU A 303 2.54 4.58 -18.24
N ASP A 304 3.36 5.01 -19.20
CA ASP A 304 4.83 4.92 -19.13
C ASP A 304 5.39 5.74 -17.96
N ILE A 305 4.81 6.92 -17.67
CA ILE A 305 5.19 7.72 -16.50
C ILE A 305 4.85 6.97 -15.21
N MET A 306 3.66 6.36 -15.12
CA MET A 306 3.27 5.58 -13.95
C MET A 306 4.23 4.41 -13.71
N PHE A 307 4.59 3.65 -14.75
CA PHE A 307 5.58 2.57 -14.65
C PHE A 307 6.97 3.09 -14.26
N LYS A 308 7.39 4.28 -14.73
CA LYS A 308 8.66 4.89 -14.31
C LYS A 308 8.66 5.27 -12.83
N VAL A 309 7.55 5.82 -12.33
CA VAL A 309 7.39 6.17 -10.91
C VAL A 309 7.36 4.92 -10.04
N GLU A 310 6.62 3.88 -10.46
CA GLU A 310 6.62 2.58 -9.78
C GLU A 310 8.03 1.99 -9.75
N ALA A 311 8.73 1.91 -10.88
CA ALA A 311 10.10 1.42 -10.95
C ALA A 311 11.07 2.22 -10.07
N PHE A 312 10.88 3.55 -9.97
CA PHE A 312 11.64 4.38 -9.03
C PHE A 312 11.40 3.96 -7.58
N ILE A 313 10.14 3.72 -7.19
CA ILE A 313 9.79 3.30 -5.82
C ILE A 313 10.39 1.93 -5.51
N LEU A 314 10.20 0.97 -6.40
CA LEU A 314 10.67 -0.40 -6.20
C LEU A 314 12.20 -0.45 -6.09
N LYS A 315 12.93 0.24 -6.98
CA LYS A 315 14.40 0.29 -6.96
C LYS A 315 15.00 1.02 -5.76
N ASN A 316 14.21 1.82 -5.06
CA ASN A 316 14.67 2.58 -3.90
C ASN A 316 14.13 2.04 -2.58
N SER A 317 13.35 0.97 -2.62
CA SER A 317 12.92 0.23 -1.43
C SER A 317 14.02 -0.73 -1.00
N THR A 318 14.17 -0.95 0.30
CA THR A 318 15.13 -1.93 0.85
C THR A 318 14.62 -3.35 0.65
N VAL A 319 13.33 -3.55 0.86
CA VAL A 319 12.62 -4.79 0.54
C VAL A 319 11.35 -4.45 -0.21
N VAL A 320 11.03 -5.27 -1.21
CA VAL A 320 9.75 -5.30 -1.89
C VAL A 320 9.10 -6.64 -1.57
N SER A 321 7.87 -6.65 -1.08
CA SER A 321 7.13 -7.89 -0.86
C SER A 321 5.79 -7.91 -1.58
N THR A 322 5.32 -9.11 -1.92
CA THR A 322 4.02 -9.28 -2.59
C THR A 322 3.28 -10.50 -2.07
N ILE A 323 1.97 -10.58 -2.33
CA ILE A 323 1.10 -11.63 -1.78
C ILE A 323 1.09 -12.95 -2.55
N SER A 324 1.78 -13.04 -3.70
CA SER A 324 1.78 -14.26 -4.53
C SER A 324 3.09 -14.42 -5.32
N GLU A 325 3.47 -15.66 -5.60
CA GLU A 325 4.66 -15.93 -6.42
C GLU A 325 4.57 -15.34 -7.83
N GLY A 326 3.37 -15.30 -8.42
CA GLY A 326 3.14 -14.65 -9.71
C GLY A 326 3.44 -13.16 -9.68
N MET A 327 3.03 -12.47 -8.63
CA MET A 327 3.37 -11.07 -8.41
C MET A 327 4.86 -10.87 -8.18
N VAL A 328 5.52 -11.76 -7.41
CA VAL A 328 7.00 -11.74 -7.25
C VAL A 328 7.68 -11.83 -8.62
N ARG A 329 7.29 -12.80 -9.47
CA ARG A 329 7.85 -12.94 -10.83
C ARG A 329 7.65 -11.68 -11.68
N LYS A 330 6.46 -11.07 -11.64
CA LYS A 330 6.17 -9.82 -12.36
C LYS A 330 6.98 -8.63 -11.84
N VAL A 331 7.17 -8.52 -10.53
CA VAL A 331 7.99 -7.46 -9.93
C VAL A 331 9.46 -7.61 -10.33
N ILE A 332 9.99 -8.82 -10.34
CA ILE A 332 11.37 -9.10 -10.78
C ILE A 332 11.56 -8.67 -12.25
N GLN A 333 10.59 -8.95 -13.13
CA GLN A 333 10.62 -8.51 -14.54
C GLN A 333 10.68 -6.98 -14.70
N LYS A 334 10.33 -6.20 -13.67
CA LYS A 334 10.44 -4.73 -13.67
C LYS A 334 11.85 -4.22 -13.30
N ASN A 335 12.87 -5.09 -13.34
CA ASN A 335 14.26 -4.79 -12.96
C ASN A 335 14.43 -4.39 -11.49
N VAL A 336 13.72 -5.07 -10.59
CA VAL A 336 14.03 -5.08 -9.15
C VAL A 336 15.01 -6.22 -8.91
N LEU A 337 16.10 -5.98 -8.17
CA LEU A 337 17.06 -7.04 -7.84
C LEU A 337 16.31 -8.16 -7.11
N GLN A 338 16.51 -9.40 -7.54
CA GLN A 338 15.81 -10.56 -6.99
C GLN A 338 16.05 -10.73 -5.47
N SER A 339 17.20 -10.29 -4.96
CA SER A 339 17.55 -10.30 -3.53
C SER A 339 16.61 -9.48 -2.66
N ASP A 340 15.89 -8.53 -3.24
CA ASP A 340 15.07 -7.57 -2.51
C ASP A 340 13.57 -7.93 -2.56
N CYS A 341 13.19 -8.99 -3.28
CA CYS A 341 11.80 -9.40 -3.50
C CYS A 341 11.39 -10.61 -2.65
N VAL A 342 10.46 -10.43 -1.71
CA VAL A 342 10.00 -11.52 -0.82
C VAL A 342 8.51 -11.84 -0.99
N LEU A 343 8.14 -13.11 -0.80
CA LEU A 343 6.74 -13.50 -0.68
C LEU A 343 6.25 -13.18 0.74
N PHE A 344 5.27 -12.30 0.84
CA PHE A 344 4.56 -11.99 2.08
C PHE A 344 3.06 -12.20 1.82
N PRO A 345 2.56 -13.44 1.97
CA PRO A 345 1.20 -13.80 1.57
C PRO A 345 0.17 -13.20 2.52
N ASN A 346 -1.04 -13.02 2.01
CA ASN A 346 -2.18 -12.72 2.86
C ASN A 346 -2.54 -13.94 3.71
N TRP A 347 -2.79 -13.72 5.00
CA TRP A 347 -3.02 -14.77 5.97
C TRP A 347 -4.49 -14.99 6.32
N VAL A 348 -4.73 -16.06 7.05
CA VAL A 348 -5.99 -16.37 7.72
C VAL A 348 -5.69 -16.64 9.19
N ASP A 349 -6.57 -16.18 10.05
CA ASP A 349 -6.48 -16.47 11.47
C ASP A 349 -6.89 -17.94 11.70
N GLY A 350 -5.91 -18.81 11.91
CA GLY A 350 -6.11 -20.24 12.08
C GLY A 350 -6.89 -20.62 13.35
N GLU A 351 -6.94 -19.74 14.34
CA GLU A 351 -7.74 -19.92 15.56
C GLU A 351 -9.23 -19.67 15.29
N SER A 352 -9.52 -18.66 14.47
CA SER A 352 -10.86 -18.27 14.06
C SER A 352 -11.42 -19.15 12.94
N VAL A 353 -10.60 -19.48 11.93
CA VAL A 353 -10.97 -20.28 10.76
C VAL A 353 -10.32 -21.64 10.82
N LYS A 354 -11.10 -22.65 11.21
CA LYS A 354 -10.63 -24.02 11.39
C LYS A 354 -11.66 -25.05 10.94
N PRO A 355 -11.22 -26.28 10.64
CA PRO A 355 -12.14 -27.36 10.32
C PRO A 355 -13.13 -27.57 11.46
N LEU A 356 -14.41 -27.67 11.12
CA LEU A 356 -15.46 -28.04 12.06
C LEU A 356 -16.16 -29.32 11.59
N PRO A 357 -16.60 -30.18 12.52
CA PRO A 357 -17.43 -31.31 12.16
C PRO A 357 -18.75 -30.82 11.58
N ARG A 358 -19.35 -31.62 10.70
CA ARG A 358 -20.62 -31.30 10.01
C ARG A 358 -21.74 -30.91 10.98
N ALA A 359 -21.79 -31.52 12.16
CA ALA A 359 -22.75 -31.20 13.22
C ALA A 359 -22.65 -29.77 13.77
N LYS A 360 -21.50 -29.10 13.61
CA LYS A 360 -21.28 -27.70 14.00
C LYS A 360 -21.32 -26.74 12.81
N SER A 361 -21.76 -27.21 11.65
CA SER A 361 -21.98 -26.37 10.47
C SER A 361 -23.32 -25.63 10.53
N LEU A 362 -23.60 -24.78 9.55
CA LEU A 362 -24.89 -24.09 9.45
C LEU A 362 -26.02 -24.96 8.87
N ARG A 363 -25.79 -26.27 8.65
CA ARG A 363 -26.76 -27.14 7.98
C ARG A 363 -28.14 -27.17 8.64
N SER A 364 -28.17 -27.31 9.97
CA SER A 364 -29.44 -27.29 10.71
C SER A 364 -30.12 -25.92 10.65
N GLU A 365 -29.36 -24.82 10.75
CA GLU A 365 -29.90 -23.45 10.64
C GLU A 365 -30.50 -23.19 9.25
N LEU A 366 -29.97 -23.83 8.22
CA LEU A 366 -30.38 -23.69 6.83
C LEU A 366 -31.43 -24.72 6.39
N GLY A 367 -31.89 -25.60 7.30
CA GLY A 367 -32.87 -26.66 6.99
C GLY A 367 -32.35 -27.76 6.05
N LEU A 368 -31.04 -27.96 6.00
CA LEU A 368 -30.39 -28.96 5.14
C LEU A 368 -30.41 -30.33 5.81
N LYS A 369 -30.69 -31.38 5.02
CA LYS A 369 -30.62 -32.77 5.47
C LYS A 369 -29.17 -33.25 5.45
N ASP A 370 -28.86 -34.25 6.27
CA ASP A 370 -27.53 -34.88 6.26
C ASP A 370 -27.15 -35.50 4.92
N SER A 371 -28.15 -36.03 4.20
CA SER A 371 -28.01 -36.58 2.84
C SER A 371 -27.74 -35.52 1.77
N ASP A 372 -28.11 -34.25 2.01
CA ASP A 372 -27.96 -33.21 1.01
C ASP A 372 -26.47 -33.02 0.66
N LYS A 373 -26.22 -32.65 -0.59
CA LYS A 373 -24.90 -32.37 -1.14
C LYS A 373 -24.79 -30.89 -1.45
N VAL A 374 -23.95 -30.18 -0.71
CA VAL A 374 -23.90 -28.72 -0.72
C VAL A 374 -22.75 -28.22 -1.57
N ILE A 375 -23.09 -27.50 -2.63
CA ILE A 375 -22.18 -26.72 -3.46
C ILE A 375 -22.23 -25.26 -3.00
N LEU A 376 -21.15 -24.76 -2.41
CA LEU A 376 -21.12 -23.45 -1.75
C LEU A 376 -20.28 -22.42 -2.52
N TYR A 377 -20.89 -21.27 -2.80
CA TYR A 377 -20.17 -20.05 -3.13
C TYR A 377 -20.32 -19.03 -2.00
N ALA A 378 -19.20 -18.58 -1.42
CA ALA A 378 -19.18 -17.55 -0.37
C ALA A 378 -18.22 -16.42 -0.74
N GLY A 379 -18.76 -15.24 -1.08
CA GLY A 379 -17.94 -14.08 -1.47
C GLY A 379 -18.71 -12.98 -2.18
N SER A 380 -17.97 -12.04 -2.77
CA SER A 380 -18.57 -10.92 -3.51
C SER A 380 -19.33 -11.41 -4.76
N LEU A 381 -20.53 -10.86 -4.97
CA LEU A 381 -21.42 -11.13 -6.12
C LEU A 381 -21.31 -9.99 -7.15
N GLY A 382 -20.13 -9.79 -7.70
CA GLY A 382 -19.89 -8.74 -8.70
C GLY A 382 -20.37 -9.14 -10.10
N GLU A 383 -21.01 -8.23 -10.84
CA GLU A 383 -21.51 -8.47 -12.21
C GLU A 383 -20.44 -8.99 -13.18
N LYS A 384 -19.17 -8.63 -12.96
CA LYS A 384 -18.07 -9.01 -13.84
C LYS A 384 -17.41 -10.34 -13.46
N GLN A 385 -17.88 -11.05 -12.44
CA GLN A 385 -17.25 -12.29 -11.98
C GLN A 385 -17.70 -13.54 -12.76
N GLY A 386 -18.74 -13.44 -13.59
CA GLY A 386 -19.22 -14.56 -14.42
C GLY A 386 -19.91 -15.64 -13.59
N LEU A 387 -20.63 -15.24 -12.53
CA LEU A 387 -21.28 -16.16 -11.60
C LEU A 387 -22.57 -16.78 -12.17
N GLU A 388 -23.04 -16.31 -13.33
CA GLU A 388 -24.16 -16.90 -14.07
C GLU A 388 -23.93 -18.39 -14.36
N ILE A 389 -22.67 -18.81 -14.49
CA ILE A 389 -22.27 -20.22 -14.65
C ILE A 389 -22.78 -21.12 -13.51
N ILE A 390 -22.92 -20.60 -12.28
CA ILE A 390 -23.43 -21.34 -11.13
C ILE A 390 -24.92 -21.64 -11.33
N ILE A 391 -25.66 -20.67 -11.89
CA ILE A 391 -27.10 -20.79 -12.15
C ILE A 391 -27.34 -21.82 -13.27
N GLU A 392 -26.55 -21.75 -14.34
CA GLU A 392 -26.58 -22.71 -15.45
C GLU A 392 -26.21 -24.14 -14.99
N ALA A 393 -25.20 -24.25 -14.12
CA ALA A 393 -24.85 -25.52 -13.51
C ALA A 393 -26.02 -26.05 -12.66
N ALA A 394 -26.57 -25.24 -11.75
CA ALA A 394 -27.69 -25.62 -10.89
C ALA A 394 -28.91 -26.12 -11.67
N ARG A 395 -29.20 -25.53 -12.83
CA ARG A 395 -30.27 -25.98 -13.75
C ARG A 395 -30.09 -27.43 -14.20
N SER A 396 -28.85 -27.90 -14.32
CA SER A 396 -28.56 -29.28 -14.73
C SER A 396 -28.75 -30.32 -13.61
N PHE A 397 -28.99 -29.87 -12.37
CA PHE A 397 -29.16 -30.73 -11.18
C PHE A 397 -30.58 -30.66 -10.61
N THR A 398 -31.56 -30.14 -11.36
CA THR A 398 -32.96 -30.04 -10.90
C THR A 398 -33.60 -31.40 -10.66
N SER A 399 -33.17 -32.43 -11.40
CA SER A 399 -33.57 -33.83 -11.18
C SER A 399 -32.88 -34.51 -9.99
N SER A 400 -31.93 -33.83 -9.34
CA SER A 400 -31.18 -34.32 -8.18
C SER A 400 -31.51 -33.45 -6.96
N PRO A 401 -32.64 -33.68 -6.28
CA PRO A 401 -33.17 -32.78 -5.27
C PRO A 401 -32.29 -32.67 -4.02
N ASP A 402 -31.36 -33.62 -3.81
CA ASP A 402 -30.35 -33.63 -2.76
C ASP A 402 -29.16 -32.71 -3.04
N VAL A 403 -28.93 -32.29 -4.29
CA VAL A 403 -27.85 -31.36 -4.65
C VAL A 403 -28.32 -29.92 -4.45
N LYS A 404 -27.72 -29.21 -3.49
CA LYS A 404 -28.09 -27.84 -3.10
C LYS A 404 -26.98 -26.85 -3.44
N PHE A 405 -27.32 -25.78 -4.15
CA PHE A 405 -26.44 -24.66 -4.44
C PHE A 405 -26.72 -23.52 -3.47
N LEU A 406 -25.75 -23.18 -2.64
CA LEU A 406 -25.88 -22.08 -1.67
C LEU A 406 -24.95 -20.94 -2.05
N ILE A 407 -25.49 -19.74 -2.15
CA ILE A 407 -24.75 -18.54 -2.51
C ILE A 407 -24.84 -17.54 -1.36
N PHE A 408 -23.72 -17.32 -0.68
CA PHE A 408 -23.57 -16.34 0.39
C PHE A 408 -22.78 -15.14 -0.11
N GLY A 409 -23.39 -13.96 -0.07
CA GLY A 409 -22.69 -12.77 -0.52
C GLY A 409 -23.54 -11.54 -0.75
N SER A 410 -22.85 -10.45 -1.07
CA SER A 410 -23.42 -9.18 -1.51
C SER A 410 -22.64 -8.64 -2.71
N GLY A 411 -23.25 -7.74 -3.47
CA GLY A 411 -22.65 -7.11 -4.64
C GLY A 411 -23.70 -6.77 -5.68
N GLY A 412 -23.35 -5.89 -6.61
CA GLY A 412 -24.29 -5.38 -7.63
C GLY A 412 -24.86 -6.45 -8.56
N GLY A 413 -24.22 -7.61 -8.70
CA GLY A 413 -24.71 -8.72 -9.52
C GLY A 413 -25.73 -9.63 -8.83
N LYS A 414 -26.00 -9.45 -7.53
CA LYS A 414 -26.89 -10.35 -6.76
C LYS A 414 -28.30 -10.41 -7.34
N ASP A 415 -28.92 -9.26 -7.57
CA ASP A 415 -30.33 -9.18 -8.03
C ASP A 415 -30.49 -9.82 -9.41
N LYS A 416 -29.50 -9.64 -10.29
CA LYS A 416 -29.45 -10.28 -11.61
C LYS A 416 -29.39 -11.80 -11.50
N LEU A 417 -28.56 -12.34 -10.61
CA LEU A 417 -28.44 -13.80 -10.39
C LEU A 417 -29.72 -14.39 -9.80
N MET A 418 -30.34 -13.68 -8.86
CA MET A 418 -31.62 -14.09 -8.27
C MET A 418 -32.75 -14.08 -9.31
N ALA A 419 -32.84 -13.03 -10.13
CA ALA A 419 -33.82 -12.95 -11.22
C ALA A 419 -33.62 -14.09 -12.25
N LEU A 420 -32.36 -14.41 -12.59
CA LEU A 420 -32.06 -15.51 -13.50
C LEU A 420 -32.48 -16.87 -12.91
N ALA A 421 -32.14 -17.14 -11.64
CA ALA A 421 -32.55 -18.36 -10.96
C ALA A 421 -34.08 -18.50 -10.87
N GLN A 422 -34.79 -17.39 -10.61
CA GLN A 422 -36.25 -17.35 -10.58
C GLN A 422 -36.85 -17.59 -11.97
N SER A 423 -36.28 -17.01 -13.03
CA SER A 423 -36.76 -17.21 -14.39
C SER A 423 -36.67 -18.67 -14.86
N TYR A 424 -35.72 -19.43 -14.30
CA TYR A 424 -35.57 -20.87 -14.55
C TYR A 424 -36.34 -21.75 -13.55
N GLY A 425 -37.00 -21.16 -12.55
CA GLY A 425 -37.76 -21.91 -11.54
C GLY A 425 -36.91 -22.89 -10.74
N LEU A 426 -35.65 -22.55 -10.44
CA LEU A 426 -34.69 -23.49 -9.82
C LEU A 426 -35.01 -23.72 -8.33
N PRO A 427 -35.42 -24.95 -7.91
CA PRO A 427 -35.76 -25.24 -6.52
C PRO A 427 -34.54 -25.61 -5.66
N ASN A 428 -33.38 -25.81 -6.29
CA ASN A 428 -32.16 -26.33 -5.67
C ASN A 428 -31.09 -25.26 -5.42
N ILE A 429 -31.43 -23.98 -5.56
CA ILE A 429 -30.52 -22.85 -5.34
C ILE A 429 -31.09 -21.88 -4.30
N SER A 430 -30.23 -21.36 -3.42
CA SER A 430 -30.64 -20.43 -2.38
C SER A 430 -29.59 -19.34 -2.17
N PHE A 431 -30.07 -18.11 -1.95
CA PHE A 431 -29.24 -16.91 -1.78
C PHE A 431 -29.37 -16.38 -0.36
N TYR A 432 -28.23 -16.12 0.27
CA TYR A 432 -28.15 -15.66 1.65
C TYR A 432 -27.33 -14.36 1.76
N PRO A 433 -27.60 -13.52 2.78
CA PRO A 433 -26.73 -12.39 3.09
C PRO A 433 -25.35 -12.86 3.55
N LEU A 434 -24.39 -11.93 3.56
CA LEU A 434 -23.08 -12.15 4.19
C LEU A 434 -23.27 -12.58 5.65
N GLN A 435 -22.45 -13.53 6.09
CA GLN A 435 -22.43 -13.97 7.47
C GLN A 435 -21.36 -13.21 8.26
N PRO A 436 -21.55 -13.03 9.57
CA PRO A 436 -20.50 -12.55 10.47
C PRO A 436 -19.24 -13.43 10.39
N TYR A 437 -18.07 -12.83 10.63
CA TYR A 437 -16.78 -13.53 10.51
C TYR A 437 -16.67 -14.72 11.48
N GLU A 438 -17.32 -14.62 12.64
CA GLU A 438 -17.35 -15.65 13.68
C GLU A 438 -18.07 -16.93 13.22
N LYS A 439 -19.02 -16.79 12.28
CA LYS A 439 -19.72 -17.92 11.65
C LYS A 439 -18.97 -18.51 10.45
N LEU A 440 -17.83 -17.94 10.05
CA LEU A 440 -17.13 -18.35 8.83
C LEU A 440 -16.73 -19.83 8.84
N SER A 441 -16.19 -20.34 9.95
CA SER A 441 -15.87 -21.78 10.07
C SER A 441 -17.09 -22.68 9.91
N ALA A 442 -18.21 -22.32 10.55
CA ALA A 442 -19.46 -23.08 10.47
C ALA A 442 -20.07 -23.02 9.06
N LEU A 443 -20.01 -21.85 8.41
CA LEU A 443 -20.42 -21.68 7.02
C LEU A 443 -19.60 -22.57 6.10
N LEU A 444 -18.26 -22.54 6.22
CA LEU A 444 -17.40 -23.33 5.36
C LEU A 444 -17.59 -24.84 5.57
N ALA A 445 -17.79 -25.28 6.81
CA ALA A 445 -18.10 -26.68 7.13
C ALA A 445 -19.46 -27.17 6.61
N THR A 446 -20.32 -26.27 6.11
CA THR A 446 -21.62 -26.62 5.53
C THR A 446 -21.45 -27.30 4.16
N ALA A 447 -20.35 -26.98 3.45
CA ALA A 447 -20.13 -27.37 2.08
C ALA A 447 -19.50 -28.76 1.92
N ASP A 448 -20.01 -29.52 0.97
CA ASP A 448 -19.34 -30.71 0.45
C ASP A 448 -18.29 -30.30 -0.60
N ILE A 449 -18.61 -29.28 -1.42
CA ILE A 449 -17.73 -28.70 -2.42
C ILE A 449 -17.83 -27.17 -2.40
N HIS A 450 -16.70 -26.47 -2.36
CA HIS A 450 -16.64 -25.02 -2.50
C HIS A 450 -16.40 -24.58 -3.95
N LEU A 451 -16.83 -23.37 -4.29
CA LEU A 451 -16.60 -22.77 -5.61
C LEU A 451 -15.64 -21.59 -5.55
N VAL A 452 -14.50 -21.71 -6.24
CA VAL A 452 -13.55 -20.63 -6.47
C VAL A 452 -13.49 -20.34 -7.97
N LEU A 453 -14.48 -19.57 -8.42
CA LEU A 453 -14.63 -19.20 -9.83
C LEU A 453 -13.98 -17.84 -10.14
N GLN A 454 -13.35 -17.76 -11.31
CA GLN A 454 -12.69 -16.60 -11.91
C GLN A 454 -12.85 -16.64 -13.44
N LYS A 455 -12.88 -15.48 -14.08
CA LYS A 455 -12.85 -15.36 -15.55
C LYS A 455 -11.43 -15.57 -16.08
N LYS A 456 -11.29 -15.93 -17.36
CA LYS A 456 -9.96 -16.08 -18.01
C LYS A 456 -9.13 -14.79 -17.93
N SER A 457 -9.78 -13.64 -18.04
CA SER A 457 -9.16 -12.32 -17.98
C SER A 457 -8.66 -11.91 -16.59
N ALA A 458 -9.01 -12.63 -15.52
CA ALA A 458 -8.55 -12.30 -14.17
C ALA A 458 -7.03 -12.53 -13.98
N SER A 459 -6.42 -13.41 -14.79
CA SER A 459 -4.97 -13.68 -14.93
C SER A 459 -4.16 -13.86 -13.63
N ASP A 460 -2.85 -14.09 -13.76
CA ASP A 460 -1.82 -14.25 -12.71
C ASP A 460 -1.70 -13.13 -11.65
N LEU A 461 -2.53 -12.11 -11.74
CA LEU A 461 -2.39 -10.86 -11.00
C LEU A 461 -3.02 -10.89 -9.61
N VAL A 462 -3.97 -11.79 -9.35
CA VAL A 462 -4.76 -11.77 -8.10
C VAL A 462 -5.04 -13.19 -7.60
N LEU A 463 -4.53 -13.53 -6.41
CA LEU A 463 -4.97 -14.73 -5.69
C LEU A 463 -6.33 -14.46 -5.02
N PRO A 464 -7.38 -15.27 -5.30
CA PRO A 464 -8.69 -15.03 -4.72
C PRO A 464 -8.70 -15.26 -3.21
N SER A 465 -9.02 -14.21 -2.46
CA SER A 465 -9.00 -14.21 -0.98
C SER A 465 -9.93 -15.26 -0.34
N LYS A 466 -11.01 -15.65 -1.01
CA LYS A 466 -11.91 -16.72 -0.52
C LYS A 466 -11.23 -18.08 -0.42
N LEU A 467 -10.19 -18.33 -1.23
CA LEU A 467 -9.45 -19.60 -1.21
C LEU A 467 -8.76 -19.80 0.14
N THR A 468 -8.15 -18.76 0.73
CA THR A 468 -7.40 -18.92 1.99
C THR A 468 -8.27 -19.42 3.14
N GLY A 469 -9.49 -18.89 3.28
CA GLY A 469 -10.47 -19.35 4.26
C GLY A 469 -10.93 -20.79 4.01
N ILE A 470 -11.21 -21.15 2.75
CA ILE A 470 -11.61 -22.51 2.37
C ILE A 470 -10.49 -23.51 2.73
N LEU A 471 -9.24 -23.18 2.40
CA LEU A 471 -8.10 -24.04 2.70
C LEU A 471 -7.92 -24.21 4.21
N ALA A 472 -8.01 -23.12 4.98
CA ALA A 472 -7.91 -23.17 6.44
C ALA A 472 -9.03 -23.98 7.09
N ALA A 473 -10.25 -23.95 6.54
CA ALA A 473 -11.35 -24.78 7.02
C ALA A 473 -11.24 -26.26 6.60
N GLY A 474 -10.21 -26.65 5.84
CA GLY A 474 -10.10 -28.00 5.30
C GLY A 474 -11.19 -28.32 4.27
N GLY A 475 -11.61 -27.31 3.49
CA GLY A 475 -12.57 -27.45 2.42
C GLY A 475 -11.93 -27.89 1.11
N CYS A 476 -12.67 -28.66 0.30
CA CYS A 476 -12.28 -28.95 -1.09
C CYS A 476 -12.99 -27.97 -2.04
N ALA A 477 -12.23 -27.32 -2.91
CA ALA A 477 -12.78 -26.36 -3.87
C ALA A 477 -12.66 -26.85 -5.32
N LEU A 478 -13.69 -26.59 -6.12
CA LEU A 478 -13.55 -26.50 -7.57
C LEU A 478 -13.00 -25.11 -7.90
N VAL A 479 -11.81 -25.08 -8.49
CA VAL A 479 -11.07 -23.85 -8.77
C VAL A 479 -10.98 -23.67 -10.27
N SER A 480 -11.58 -22.61 -10.79
CA SER A 480 -11.39 -22.28 -12.21
C SER A 480 -10.11 -21.46 -12.38
N ALA A 481 -9.11 -22.02 -13.03
CA ALA A 481 -7.84 -21.35 -13.28
C ALA A 481 -7.26 -21.75 -14.65
N VAL A 482 -6.62 -20.80 -15.33
CA VAL A 482 -5.95 -21.07 -16.61
C VAL A 482 -4.61 -21.77 -16.33
N PRO A 483 -4.26 -22.86 -17.05
CA PRO A 483 -2.95 -23.49 -16.94
C PRO A 483 -1.79 -22.50 -17.07
N GLY A 484 -0.76 -22.68 -16.23
CA GLY A 484 0.40 -21.78 -16.17
C GLY A 484 0.21 -20.53 -15.31
N THR A 485 -0.99 -20.30 -14.76
CA THR A 485 -1.21 -19.26 -13.75
C THR A 485 -0.84 -19.73 -12.34
N THR A 486 -0.57 -18.80 -11.44
CA THR A 486 -0.16 -18.99 -10.06
C THR A 486 -1.25 -19.70 -9.26
N LEU A 487 -2.52 -19.36 -9.51
CA LEU A 487 -3.64 -20.06 -8.89
C LEU A 487 -3.67 -21.52 -9.34
N HIS A 488 -3.52 -21.79 -10.65
CA HIS A 488 -3.46 -23.14 -11.19
C HIS A 488 -2.29 -23.92 -10.59
N ASP A 489 -1.09 -23.35 -10.60
CA ASP A 489 0.13 -23.97 -10.12
C ASP A 489 0.07 -24.30 -8.63
N ILE A 490 -0.39 -23.37 -7.78
CA ILE A 490 -0.45 -23.62 -6.33
C ILE A 490 -1.47 -24.73 -6.04
N VAL A 491 -2.64 -24.73 -6.69
CA VAL A 491 -3.65 -25.78 -6.49
C VAL A 491 -3.16 -27.14 -6.98
N SER A 492 -2.57 -27.18 -8.17
CA SER A 492 -2.07 -28.41 -8.79
C SER A 492 -0.89 -29.01 -8.00
N LYS A 493 0.14 -28.21 -7.70
CA LYS A 493 1.37 -28.69 -7.01
C LYS A 493 1.09 -29.20 -5.60
N ASN A 494 0.08 -28.66 -4.91
CA ASN A 494 -0.24 -29.03 -3.54
C ASN A 494 -1.44 -29.98 -3.43
N ASN A 495 -2.07 -30.35 -4.55
CA ASN A 495 -3.24 -31.23 -4.60
C ASN A 495 -4.32 -30.85 -3.57
N MET A 496 -4.72 -29.57 -3.58
CA MET A 496 -5.56 -28.93 -2.55
C MET A 496 -6.94 -28.48 -3.06
N GLY A 497 -7.30 -28.89 -4.27
CA GLY A 497 -8.58 -28.64 -4.90
C GLY A 497 -8.60 -29.24 -6.32
N ILE A 498 -9.76 -29.16 -6.96
CA ILE A 498 -9.98 -29.70 -8.30
C ILE A 498 -10.00 -28.54 -9.29
N LEU A 499 -9.14 -28.60 -10.31
CA LEU A 499 -9.04 -27.56 -11.32
C LEU A 499 -10.07 -27.75 -12.43
N ILE A 500 -10.71 -26.67 -12.85
CA ILE A 500 -11.66 -26.65 -13.97
C ILE A 500 -11.34 -25.53 -14.96
N GLU A 501 -11.77 -25.73 -16.21
CA GLU A 501 -11.65 -24.71 -17.25
C GLU A 501 -12.48 -23.46 -16.89
N PRO A 502 -11.88 -22.26 -16.87
CA PRO A 502 -12.63 -21.03 -16.61
C PRO A 502 -13.70 -20.74 -17.66
N GLU A 503 -14.80 -20.14 -17.20
CA GLU A 503 -15.94 -19.75 -18.05
C GLU A 503 -16.60 -20.91 -18.80
N SER A 504 -16.49 -22.15 -18.29
CA SER A 504 -17.08 -23.36 -18.89
C SER A 504 -18.11 -24.02 -17.98
N VAL A 505 -19.40 -23.84 -18.32
CA VAL A 505 -20.54 -24.47 -17.61
C VAL A 505 -20.37 -26.00 -17.59
N GLU A 506 -19.98 -26.59 -18.73
CA GLU A 506 -19.83 -28.04 -18.85
C GLU A 506 -18.68 -28.58 -18.00
N ALA A 507 -17.56 -27.85 -17.88
CA ALA A 507 -16.48 -28.25 -16.99
C ALA A 507 -16.92 -28.21 -15.52
N LEU A 508 -17.67 -27.19 -15.12
CA LEU A 508 -18.20 -27.08 -13.76
C LEU A 508 -19.18 -28.23 -13.45
N LYS A 509 -20.15 -28.49 -14.35
CA LYS A 509 -21.12 -29.57 -14.21
C LYS A 509 -20.44 -30.94 -14.08
N ARG A 510 -19.49 -31.22 -14.97
CA ARG A 510 -18.75 -32.48 -14.97
C ARG A 510 -17.99 -32.66 -13.67
N ALA A 511 -17.25 -31.64 -13.24
CA ALA A 511 -16.49 -31.70 -11.99
C ALA A 511 -17.38 -31.89 -10.76
N ILE A 512 -18.57 -31.26 -10.71
CA ILE A 512 -19.55 -31.52 -9.65
C ILE A 512 -20.00 -32.98 -9.69
N ASN A 513 -20.48 -33.47 -10.84
CA ASN A 513 -20.96 -34.85 -11.00
C ASN A 513 -19.91 -35.90 -10.59
N GLU A 514 -18.67 -35.72 -11.01
CA GLU A 514 -17.58 -36.66 -10.76
C GLU A 514 -17.13 -36.67 -9.30
N ASN A 515 -17.37 -35.60 -8.53
CA ASN A 515 -16.76 -35.43 -7.20
C ASN A 515 -17.75 -35.34 -6.03
N ILE A 516 -19.04 -35.16 -6.29
CA ILE A 516 -20.05 -34.96 -5.24
C ILE A 516 -20.29 -36.21 -4.36
N ALA A 517 -19.95 -37.38 -4.88
CA ALA A 517 -20.08 -38.66 -4.21
C ALA A 517 -18.73 -39.35 -3.92
N THR A 518 -17.60 -38.72 -4.25
CA THR A 518 -16.27 -39.31 -4.04
C THR A 518 -15.68 -38.90 -2.70
N ASP A 519 -14.63 -39.62 -2.28
CA ASP A 519 -13.85 -39.24 -1.11
C ASP A 519 -12.88 -38.11 -1.45
N LEU A 520 -13.16 -36.91 -0.92
CA LEU A 520 -12.34 -35.71 -1.09
C LEU A 520 -11.36 -35.49 0.08
N THR A 521 -11.18 -36.46 0.97
CA THR A 521 -10.37 -36.34 2.19
C THR A 521 -8.93 -35.92 1.89
N VAL A 522 -8.31 -36.45 0.83
CA VAL A 522 -6.94 -36.08 0.44
C VAL A 522 -6.83 -34.58 0.14
N TYR A 523 -7.75 -34.02 -0.66
CA TYR A 523 -7.77 -32.59 -0.96
C TYR A 523 -7.97 -31.74 0.29
N ARG A 524 -8.90 -32.15 1.18
CA ARG A 524 -9.22 -31.45 2.43
C ARG A 524 -8.03 -31.43 3.40
N MET A 525 -7.33 -32.55 3.55
CA MET A 525 -6.12 -32.65 4.39
C MET A 525 -4.98 -31.80 3.84
N ASN A 526 -4.73 -31.87 2.53
CA ASN A 526 -3.69 -31.08 1.89
C ASN A 526 -3.98 -29.58 1.96
N ALA A 527 -5.25 -29.19 1.76
CA ALA A 527 -5.72 -27.83 1.90
C ALA A 527 -5.44 -27.27 3.30
N ARG A 528 -5.81 -28.01 4.36
CA ARG A 528 -5.54 -27.61 5.75
C ARG A 528 -4.05 -27.51 6.03
N ARG A 529 -3.26 -28.52 5.64
CA ARG A 529 -1.80 -28.53 5.84
C ARG A 529 -1.13 -27.35 5.15
N TYR A 530 -1.56 -27.02 3.93
CA TYR A 530 -1.04 -25.86 3.21
C TYR A 530 -1.37 -24.55 3.94
N ALA A 531 -2.60 -24.41 4.45
CA ALA A 531 -3.02 -23.22 5.18
C ALA A 531 -2.23 -23.03 6.49
N GLU A 532 -2.09 -24.07 7.31
CA GLU A 532 -1.33 -24.01 8.58
C GLU A 532 0.14 -23.63 8.35
N LYS A 533 0.75 -24.17 7.28
CA LYS A 533 2.15 -23.92 6.97
C LYS A 533 2.40 -22.55 6.35
N ASN A 534 1.55 -22.12 5.41
CA ASN A 534 1.87 -21.00 4.52
C ASN A 534 0.94 -19.79 4.66
N LEU A 535 -0.23 -19.95 5.28
CA LEU A 535 -1.27 -18.92 5.36
C LEU A 535 -1.66 -18.58 6.80
N ASP A 536 -1.12 -19.29 7.80
CA ASP A 536 -1.39 -18.99 9.20
C ASP A 536 -0.85 -17.60 9.57
N LYS A 537 -1.68 -16.82 10.27
CA LYS A 537 -1.38 -15.45 10.68
C LYS A 537 -0.13 -15.36 11.54
N GLU A 538 -0.01 -16.21 12.55
CA GLU A 538 1.08 -16.15 13.52
C GLU A 538 2.41 -16.49 12.84
N ASN A 539 2.43 -17.57 12.04
CA ASN A 539 3.60 -17.97 11.27
C ASN A 539 4.03 -16.91 10.25
N THR A 540 3.07 -16.35 9.52
CA THR A 540 3.32 -15.36 8.46
C THR A 540 3.87 -14.05 9.04
N LEU A 541 3.25 -13.52 10.10
CA LEU A 541 3.67 -12.27 10.73
C LEU A 541 4.96 -12.43 11.54
N SER A 542 5.19 -13.59 12.17
CA SER A 542 6.46 -13.91 12.83
C SER A 542 7.62 -13.96 11.83
N THR A 543 7.41 -14.56 10.67
CA THR A 543 8.42 -14.61 9.60
C THR A 543 8.71 -13.21 9.07
N PHE A 544 7.65 -12.41 8.85
CA PHE A 544 7.79 -11.01 8.45
C PHE A 544 8.58 -10.19 9.47
N LEU A 545 8.28 -10.32 10.77
CA LEU A 545 9.00 -9.58 11.82
C LEU A 545 10.48 -9.98 11.88
N LYS A 546 10.81 -11.27 11.73
CA LYS A 546 12.21 -11.72 11.67
C LYS A 546 12.96 -11.08 10.50
N GLN A 547 12.37 -11.12 9.30
CA GLN A 547 12.95 -10.46 8.12
C GLN A 547 13.08 -8.96 8.30
N LEU A 548 12.10 -8.30 8.92
CA LEU A 548 12.16 -6.87 9.20
C LEU A 548 13.31 -6.53 10.16
N VAL A 549 13.53 -7.33 11.20
CA VAL A 549 14.66 -7.18 12.13
C VAL A 549 15.99 -7.36 11.41
N GLU A 550 16.12 -8.37 10.55
CA GLU A 550 17.33 -8.59 9.72
C GLU A 550 17.63 -7.39 8.83
N VAL A 551 16.60 -6.80 8.22
CA VAL A 551 16.71 -5.63 7.34
C VAL A 551 17.10 -4.36 8.10
N VAL A 552 16.61 -4.20 9.33
CA VAL A 552 17.02 -3.09 10.23
C VAL A 552 18.46 -3.28 10.72
N GLY A 553 18.96 -4.51 10.68
CA GLY A 553 20.30 -4.90 11.09
C GLY A 553 20.33 -5.38 12.53
N ASP A 554 20.87 -6.59 12.73
CA ASP A 554 21.38 -7.01 14.02
C ASP A 554 22.52 -6.05 14.42
N PRO A 555 22.52 -5.44 15.62
CA PRO A 555 23.63 -4.61 16.09
C PRO A 555 25.02 -5.29 16.10
N TYR A 556 25.14 -6.56 15.72
CA TYR A 556 26.36 -7.36 15.84
C TYR A 556 27.21 -7.50 14.56
N THR A 557 26.70 -7.22 13.36
CA THR A 557 27.41 -7.58 12.11
C THR A 557 28.50 -6.63 11.63
N ASP A 558 28.60 -5.41 12.15
CA ASP A 558 29.68 -4.48 11.73
C ASP A 558 31.02 -4.78 12.45
N SER A 559 31.00 -5.38 13.65
CA SER A 559 32.24 -5.70 14.39
C SER A 559 32.99 -6.92 13.84
N ALA A 560 32.28 -7.92 13.31
CA ALA A 560 32.87 -9.14 12.77
C ALA A 560 33.50 -8.95 11.37
N VAL A 561 33.08 -7.92 10.63
CA VAL A 561 33.68 -7.56 9.34
C VAL A 561 34.94 -6.72 9.56
N GLU A 562 34.96 -5.80 10.54
CA GLU A 562 36.16 -5.09 10.94
C GLU A 562 37.23 -6.03 11.54
N GLU A 563 36.87 -6.99 12.41
CA GLU A 563 37.85 -7.95 12.94
C GLU A 563 38.45 -8.85 11.85
N ARG A 564 37.65 -9.28 10.86
CA ARG A 564 38.17 -10.07 9.73
C ARG A 564 39.04 -9.26 8.77
N MET A 565 38.78 -7.96 8.61
CA MET A 565 39.63 -7.07 7.81
C MET A 565 40.91 -6.66 8.54
N VAL A 566 40.86 -6.46 9.86
CA VAL A 566 42.04 -6.16 10.68
C VAL A 566 42.95 -7.38 10.77
N LEU A 567 42.42 -8.58 11.01
CA LEU A 567 43.21 -9.81 11.05
C LEU A 567 43.90 -10.10 9.70
N ALA A 568 43.21 -9.85 8.58
CA ALA A 568 43.78 -10.00 7.24
C ALA A 568 44.86 -8.94 6.88
N ASP A 569 44.84 -7.76 7.52
CA ASP A 569 45.88 -6.73 7.32
C ASP A 569 47.10 -6.95 8.24
N THR A 570 46.92 -7.54 9.43
CA THR A 570 48.04 -7.98 10.28
C THR A 570 48.82 -9.14 9.65
N ASP A 571 48.15 -10.13 9.05
CA ASP A 571 48.83 -11.25 8.37
C ASP A 571 49.61 -10.80 7.12
N ARG A 572 49.18 -9.72 6.46
CA ARG A 572 49.94 -9.12 5.35
C ARG A 572 51.17 -8.34 5.80
N ARG A 573 51.17 -7.73 6.99
CA ARG A 573 52.33 -6.97 7.49
C ARG A 573 53.40 -7.84 8.14
N VAL A 574 53.07 -9.05 8.60
CA VAL A 574 54.06 -10.00 9.15
C VAL A 574 54.83 -10.74 8.05
N ASN A 575 54.27 -10.89 6.85
CA ASN A 575 54.90 -11.58 5.71
C ASN A 575 55.74 -10.70 4.76
N VAL A 576 55.85 -9.39 5.01
CA VAL A 576 56.73 -8.48 4.24
C VAL A 576 58.01 -8.14 5.03
N GLY A 577 58.18 -8.74 6.22
CA GLY A 577 59.34 -8.54 7.09
C GLY A 577 60.15 -9.81 7.36
N LYS A 578 60.31 -10.70 6.37
CA LYS A 578 61.29 -11.81 6.38
C LYS A 578 61.96 -11.95 5.04
#